data_AF-A0A960L3N7-F1
#
_entry.id   AF-A0A960L3N7-F1
#
_cell.length_a   1.000
_cell.length_b   1.000
_cell.length_c   1.000
_cell.angle_alpha   90.00
_cell.angle_beta   90.00
_cell.angle_gamma   90.00
#
_symmetry.space_group_name_H-M   'P 1'
#
loop_
_entity.id
_entity.type
_entity.pdbx_description
1 polymer ?
#
loop_
_entity_poly.entity_id
_entity_poly.type
_entity_poly.pdbx_seq_one_letter_code
_entity_poly.pdbx_strand_id
1 'polypeptide(L)'
;MFIKIIVMVQDCECDLNLIRNDDLLDNRQAVVCFCKGGKHSIEILLSEISNPKISEFDLQSPFSSYYLLEKQMTGIFAAYIVELILSGKKIDDSFDLKYPVSFLKEDEYLYLVGMIFCKKNHQPIGHSRKKMREISKIYLDWWLVNKDKSLIELREQWSKGFRPLTGSEYYWR
;
A
#
# COMPACT_ATOMS: atom_id res chain seq x y z
N MET A 1 -1.89 -30.75 -15.33
CA MET A 1 -2.20 -30.99 -13.90
C MET A 1 -1.46 -29.91 -13.12
N PHE A 2 -2.15 -28.88 -12.63
CA PHE A 2 -1.50 -27.78 -11.89
C PHE A 2 -1.53 -28.12 -10.40
N ILE A 3 -0.36 -28.21 -9.78
CA ILE A 3 -0.21 -28.46 -8.34
C ILE A 3 -0.55 -27.16 -7.62
N LYS A 4 -1.64 -27.17 -6.84
CA LYS A 4 -2.05 -26.04 -6.00
C LYS A 4 -1.30 -26.18 -4.67
N ILE A 5 -0.16 -25.50 -4.53
CA ILE A 5 0.54 -25.43 -3.23
C ILE A 5 -0.19 -24.38 -2.40
N ILE A 6 -0.95 -24.83 -1.40
CA ILE A 6 -1.59 -23.95 -0.42
C ILE A 6 -0.58 -23.75 0.71
N VAL A 7 0.08 -22.60 0.74
CA VAL A 7 0.88 -22.19 1.89
C VAL A 7 -0.07 -21.58 2.91
N MET A 8 -0.22 -22.23 4.07
CA MET A 8 -0.97 -21.65 5.19
C MET A 8 -0.09 -20.60 5.88
N VAL A 9 -0.54 -19.35 5.91
CA VAL A 9 0.13 -18.25 6.60
C VAL A 9 -0.01 -18.47 8.11
N GLN A 10 1.06 -18.93 8.77
CA GLN A 10 1.19 -18.90 10.23
C GLN A 10 1.14 -17.45 10.75
N ASP A 11 0.74 -17.27 12.02
CA ASP A 11 0.60 -15.98 12.70
C ASP A 11 1.70 -14.99 12.29
N CYS A 12 1.32 -14.07 11.42
CA CYS A 12 2.28 -13.26 10.69
C CYS A 12 2.52 -11.96 11.45
N GLU A 13 3.66 -11.86 12.13
CA GLU A 13 4.10 -10.59 12.69
C GLU A 13 4.31 -9.57 11.57
N CYS A 14 3.90 -8.32 11.81
CA CYS A 14 4.07 -7.22 10.87
C CYS A 14 5.55 -6.82 10.75
N ASP A 15 6.31 -7.53 9.91
CA ASP A 15 7.74 -7.26 9.68
C ASP A 15 7.94 -6.25 8.53
N LEU A 16 8.55 -5.11 8.85
CA LEU A 16 8.93 -4.08 7.89
C LEU A 16 9.97 -4.57 6.87
N ASN A 17 10.71 -5.63 7.14
CA ASN A 17 11.63 -6.21 6.17
C ASN A 17 10.89 -6.76 4.95
N LEU A 18 9.65 -7.23 5.12
CA LEU A 18 8.84 -7.76 4.02
C LEU A 18 8.51 -6.70 2.96
N ILE A 19 8.28 -5.44 3.36
CA ILE A 19 8.09 -4.33 2.40
C ILE A 19 9.40 -3.74 1.90
N ARG A 20 10.54 -4.10 2.49
CA ARG A 20 11.85 -3.58 2.09
C ARG A 20 12.54 -4.53 1.13
N ASN A 21 12.11 -5.77 1.01
CA ASN A 21 12.72 -6.74 0.09
C ASN A 21 12.17 -6.54 -1.32
N ASP A 22 13.03 -6.69 -2.32
CA ASP A 22 12.64 -6.62 -3.74
C ASP A 22 12.08 -7.97 -4.21
N ASP A 23 11.33 -8.65 -3.34
CA ASP A 23 10.73 -9.96 -3.59
C ASP A 23 9.19 -9.85 -3.57
N LEU A 24 8.55 -10.38 -4.61
CA LEU A 24 7.10 -10.28 -4.78
C LEU A 24 6.32 -11.09 -3.74
N LEU A 25 6.86 -12.23 -3.28
CA LEU A 25 6.23 -13.04 -2.25
C LEU A 25 6.29 -12.32 -0.91
N ASP A 26 7.44 -11.74 -0.57
CA ASP A 26 7.61 -10.91 0.63
C ASP A 26 6.65 -9.72 0.61
N ASN A 27 6.54 -9.02 -0.51
CA ASN A 27 5.63 -7.87 -0.65
C ASN A 27 4.15 -8.26 -0.48
N ARG A 28 3.74 -9.39 -1.06
CA ARG A 28 2.37 -9.91 -0.88
C ARG A 28 2.12 -10.35 0.56
N GLN A 29 3.08 -11.03 1.16
CA GLN A 29 3.01 -11.41 2.57
C GLN A 29 2.88 -10.16 3.44
N ALA A 30 3.68 -9.12 3.18
CA ALA A 30 3.56 -7.85 3.88
C ALA A 30 2.14 -7.30 3.82
N VAL A 31 1.54 -7.21 2.64
CA VAL A 31 0.18 -6.70 2.46
C VAL A 31 -0.83 -7.47 3.29
N VAL A 32 -0.78 -8.81 3.24
CA VAL A 32 -1.66 -9.67 4.06
C VAL A 32 -1.45 -9.41 5.55
N CYS A 33 -0.21 -9.40 6.01
CA CYS A 33 0.11 -9.30 7.44
C CYS A 33 -0.24 -7.92 8.00
N PHE A 34 0.09 -6.84 7.28
CA PHE A 34 -0.29 -5.47 7.67
C PHE A 34 -1.81 -5.24 7.56
N CYS A 35 -2.50 -5.79 6.55
CA CYS A 35 -3.96 -5.68 6.46
C CYS A 35 -4.68 -6.38 7.63
N LYS A 36 -4.17 -7.53 8.06
CA LYS A 36 -4.66 -8.25 9.25
C LYS A 36 -4.40 -7.50 10.55
N GLY A 37 -3.21 -6.92 10.71
CA GLY A 37 -2.88 -6.12 11.90
C GLY A 37 -3.66 -4.81 12.00
N GLY A 38 -4.23 -4.34 10.89
CA GLY A 38 -5.24 -3.28 10.86
C GLY A 38 -4.72 -1.97 11.44
N LYS A 39 -5.36 -1.48 12.50
CA LYS A 39 -5.04 -0.16 13.07
C LYS A 39 -3.61 -0.09 13.63
N HIS A 40 -3.11 -1.17 14.23
CA HIS A 40 -1.74 -1.22 14.77
C HIS A 40 -0.70 -1.13 13.65
N SER A 41 -0.97 -1.81 12.53
CA SER A 41 -0.13 -1.77 11.33
C SER A 41 0.01 -0.38 10.73
N ILE A 42 -1.03 0.47 10.79
CA ILE A 42 -0.95 1.86 10.32
C ILE A 42 0.20 2.59 11.03
N GLU A 43 0.27 2.49 12.36
CA GLU A 43 1.31 3.18 13.15
C GLU A 43 2.72 2.77 12.72
N ILE A 44 2.94 1.47 12.49
CA ILE A 44 4.22 0.92 12.02
C ILE A 44 4.54 1.42 10.60
N LEU A 45 3.55 1.42 9.70
CA LEU A 45 3.75 1.81 8.30
C LEU A 45 4.06 3.30 8.13
N LEU A 46 3.53 4.16 9.01
CA LEU A 46 3.74 5.60 8.95
C LEU A 46 5.23 5.98 9.04
N SER A 47 6.04 5.24 9.81
CA SER A 47 7.49 5.49 9.88
C SER A 47 8.20 5.19 8.57
N GLU A 48 7.66 4.28 7.76
CA GLU A 48 8.25 3.87 6.48
C GLU A 48 7.85 4.76 5.31
N ILE A 49 6.81 5.59 5.44
CA ILE A 49 6.40 6.50 4.34
C ILE A 49 7.53 7.46 3.96
N SER A 50 8.39 7.86 4.90
CA SER A 50 9.54 8.71 4.60
C SER A 50 10.78 7.96 4.08
N ASN A 51 10.72 6.63 4.01
CA ASN A 51 11.87 5.78 3.66
C ASN A 51 12.31 6.03 2.21
N PRO A 52 13.57 6.47 1.99
CA PRO A 52 14.06 6.80 0.65
C PRO A 52 14.53 5.58 -0.15
N LYS A 53 14.48 4.37 0.42
CA LYS A 53 14.83 3.14 -0.28
C LYS A 53 13.97 3.01 -1.52
N ILE A 54 14.60 2.70 -2.63
CA ILE A 54 13.92 2.36 -3.88
C ILE A 54 13.82 0.85 -3.89
N SER A 55 12.60 0.36 -4.08
CA SER A 55 12.31 -1.05 -4.18
C SER A 55 11.35 -1.31 -5.33
N GLU A 56 11.39 -2.54 -5.82
CA GLU A 56 10.57 -2.99 -6.93
C GLU A 56 9.25 -3.52 -6.38
N PHE A 57 8.16 -2.79 -6.63
CA PHE A 57 6.82 -3.21 -6.22
C PHE A 57 5.90 -3.17 -7.42
N ASP A 58 5.21 -4.29 -7.67
CA ASP A 58 4.34 -4.44 -8.83
C ASP A 58 2.93 -3.90 -8.56
N LEU A 59 2.81 -2.57 -8.56
CA LEU A 59 1.55 -1.85 -8.40
C LEU A 59 0.72 -1.81 -9.69
N GLN A 60 0.93 -2.75 -10.60
CA GLN A 60 0.21 -2.78 -11.85
C GLN A 60 -1.19 -3.36 -11.68
N SER A 61 -2.17 -2.64 -12.20
CA SER A 61 -3.51 -3.16 -12.40
C SER A 61 -3.54 -4.33 -13.40
N PRO A 62 -4.22 -5.45 -13.07
CA PRO A 62 -4.38 -6.58 -14.00
C PRO A 62 -5.31 -6.26 -15.17
N PHE A 63 -5.98 -5.11 -15.15
CA PHE A 63 -6.77 -4.60 -16.28
C PHE A 63 -5.92 -4.03 -17.41
N SER A 64 -4.59 -3.95 -17.24
CA SER A 64 -3.65 -3.45 -18.25
C SER A 64 -2.68 -4.54 -18.66
N SER A 65 -2.56 -4.79 -19.97
CA SER A 65 -1.50 -5.63 -20.54
C SER A 65 -0.13 -4.94 -20.55
N TYR A 66 -0.06 -3.65 -20.20
CA TYR A 66 1.16 -2.88 -20.21
C TYR A 66 1.95 -3.08 -18.92
N TYR A 67 2.99 -3.92 -19.01
CA TYR A 67 3.88 -4.22 -17.90
C TYR A 67 4.83 -3.05 -17.62
N LEU A 68 4.59 -2.33 -16.53
CA LEU A 68 5.45 -1.24 -16.08
C LEU A 68 6.07 -1.62 -14.72
N LEU A 69 7.18 -2.36 -14.76
CA LEU A 69 8.09 -2.48 -13.63
C LEU A 69 8.76 -1.13 -13.41
N GLU A 70 8.08 -0.23 -12.70
CA GLU A 70 8.68 1.00 -12.25
C GLU A 70 9.13 0.83 -10.80
N LYS A 71 10.45 0.93 -10.58
CA LYS A 71 10.98 1.00 -9.23
C LYS A 71 10.41 2.22 -8.53
N GLN A 72 9.90 2.07 -7.32
CA GLN A 72 9.31 3.16 -6.56
C GLN A 72 9.95 3.26 -5.17
N MET A 73 9.75 4.38 -4.50
CA MET A 73 10.20 4.51 -3.11
C MET A 73 9.35 3.59 -2.23
N THR A 74 9.97 2.83 -1.32
CA THR A 74 9.29 1.96 -0.33
C THR A 74 8.20 2.71 0.43
N GLY A 75 8.38 4.02 0.66
CA GLY A 75 7.37 4.86 1.29
C GLY A 75 6.05 4.97 0.54
N ILE A 76 6.04 4.83 -0.80
CA ILE A 76 4.80 4.78 -1.59
C ILE A 76 4.06 3.47 -1.29
N PHE A 77 4.78 2.34 -1.25
CA PHE A 77 4.17 1.05 -0.93
C PHE A 77 3.61 1.03 0.51
N ALA A 78 4.36 1.56 1.49
CA ALA A 78 3.86 1.70 2.85
C ALA A 78 2.57 2.54 2.92
N ALA A 79 2.53 3.67 2.22
CA ALA A 79 1.35 4.52 2.13
C ALA A 79 0.16 3.80 1.45
N TYR A 80 0.43 3.01 0.41
CA TYR A 80 -0.58 2.20 -0.27
C TYR A 80 -1.20 1.14 0.67
N ILE A 81 -0.38 0.47 1.49
CA ILE A 81 -0.88 -0.50 2.47
C ILE A 81 -1.75 0.18 3.54
N VAL A 82 -1.41 1.39 3.98
CA VAL A 82 -2.29 2.19 4.86
C VAL A 82 -3.65 2.41 4.19
N GLU A 83 -3.68 2.80 2.91
CA GLU A 83 -4.93 2.98 2.16
C GLU A 83 -5.71 1.66 2.03
N LEU A 84 -5.03 0.51 1.83
CA LEU A 84 -5.66 -0.82 1.83
C LEU A 84 -6.34 -1.13 3.16
N ILE A 85 -5.64 -0.94 4.28
CA ILE A 85 -6.20 -1.14 5.63
C ILE A 85 -7.47 -0.29 5.82
N LEU A 86 -7.41 0.98 5.41
CA LEU A 86 -8.49 1.97 5.53
C LEU A 86 -9.65 1.73 4.57
N SER A 87 -9.41 1.10 3.42
CA SER A 87 -10.49 0.73 2.49
C SER A 87 -11.36 -0.41 3.02
N GLY A 88 -10.80 -1.24 3.92
CA GLY A 88 -11.46 -2.45 4.41
C GLY A 88 -11.64 -3.54 3.34
N LYS A 89 -10.97 -3.44 2.19
CA LYS A 89 -10.92 -4.52 1.22
C LYS A 89 -10.39 -5.79 1.88
N LYS A 90 -11.05 -6.91 1.60
CA LYS A 90 -10.57 -8.23 2.01
C LYS A 90 -9.44 -8.62 1.08
N ILE A 91 -8.31 -9.00 1.67
CA ILE A 91 -7.17 -9.55 0.94
C ILE A 91 -7.21 -11.07 1.13
N ASP A 92 -7.12 -11.81 0.04
CA ASP A 92 -7.05 -13.25 0.07
C ASP A 92 -5.66 -13.72 0.53
N ASP A 93 -5.65 -14.49 1.61
CA ASP A 93 -4.46 -15.08 2.20
C ASP A 93 -3.84 -16.19 1.34
N SER A 94 -4.54 -16.66 0.31
CA SER A 94 -4.07 -17.73 -0.58
C SER A 94 -3.07 -17.20 -1.60
N PHE A 95 -1.85 -17.73 -1.53
CA PHE A 95 -0.81 -17.52 -2.54
C PHE A 95 -1.12 -18.38 -3.76
N ASP A 96 -1.76 -17.81 -4.78
CA ASP A 96 -1.85 -18.45 -6.08
C ASP A 96 -0.67 -18.01 -6.94
N LEU A 97 0.31 -18.90 -7.12
CA LEU A 97 1.48 -18.71 -8.00
C LEU A 97 1.08 -18.49 -9.48
N LYS A 98 -0.21 -18.64 -9.83
CA LYS A 98 -0.72 -18.37 -11.19
C LYS A 98 -0.65 -16.91 -11.61
N TYR A 99 -0.49 -15.98 -10.67
CA TYR A 99 -0.36 -14.55 -10.98
C TYR A 99 1.04 -14.05 -10.58
N PRO A 100 2.10 -14.45 -11.31
CA PRO A 100 3.49 -14.14 -10.96
C PRO A 100 3.85 -12.65 -11.13
N VAL A 101 2.93 -11.85 -11.64
CA VAL A 101 3.11 -10.43 -12.04
C VAL A 101 2.20 -9.49 -11.26
N SER A 102 1.59 -9.94 -10.16
CA SER A 102 0.75 -9.05 -9.35
C SER A 102 0.77 -9.48 -7.89
N PHE A 103 1.03 -8.55 -6.97
CA PHE A 103 0.99 -8.88 -5.53
C PHE A 103 -0.46 -8.93 -5.00
N LEU A 104 -1.43 -8.36 -5.72
CA LEU A 104 -2.87 -8.41 -5.43
C LEU A 104 -3.66 -9.09 -6.55
N LYS A 105 -4.87 -9.52 -6.23
CA LYS A 105 -5.91 -9.89 -7.21
C LYS A 105 -6.60 -8.64 -7.76
N GLU A 106 -7.20 -8.78 -8.94
CA GLU A 106 -7.89 -7.71 -9.67
C GLU A 106 -8.90 -6.90 -8.86
N ASP A 107 -9.70 -7.58 -8.04
CA ASP A 107 -10.71 -6.99 -7.17
C ASP A 107 -10.12 -6.40 -5.88
N GLU A 108 -8.85 -6.63 -5.59
CA GLU A 108 -8.15 -6.14 -4.39
C GLU A 108 -7.43 -4.80 -4.64
N TYR A 109 -7.14 -4.43 -5.88
CA TYR A 109 -6.52 -3.15 -6.22
C TYR A 109 -7.40 -1.94 -5.82
N LEU A 110 -6.79 -0.91 -5.24
CA LEU A 110 -7.49 0.34 -4.88
C LEU A 110 -7.29 1.44 -5.91
N TYR A 111 -6.06 1.59 -6.38
CA TYR A 111 -5.65 2.62 -7.31
C TYR A 111 -5.03 1.93 -8.53
N LEU A 112 -5.42 2.34 -9.73
CA LEU A 112 -5.12 1.61 -10.95
C LEU A 112 -3.62 1.63 -11.26
N VAL A 113 -2.95 2.75 -10.94
CA VAL A 113 -1.51 2.94 -11.18
C VAL A 113 -0.70 2.75 -9.89
N GLY A 114 -1.36 2.79 -8.72
CA GLY A 114 -0.71 2.72 -7.41
C GLY A 114 0.33 3.82 -7.21
N MET A 115 0.15 4.97 -7.87
CA MET A 115 1.12 6.06 -7.87
C MET A 115 0.55 7.32 -7.23
N ILE A 116 1.42 8.08 -6.57
CA ILE A 116 1.06 9.40 -6.05
C ILE A 116 1.49 10.46 -7.06
N PHE A 117 0.55 11.33 -7.41
CA PHE A 117 0.71 12.45 -8.34
C PHE A 117 0.59 13.79 -7.62
N CYS A 118 1.24 14.81 -8.16
CA CYS A 118 1.04 16.20 -7.75
C CYS A 118 -0.08 16.85 -8.58
N LYS A 119 -1.06 17.47 -7.91
CA LYS A 119 -2.22 18.11 -8.56
C LYS A 119 -1.81 19.26 -9.47
N LYS A 120 -0.84 20.09 -9.05
CA LYS A 120 -0.40 21.27 -9.80
C LYS A 120 0.12 20.97 -11.21
N ASN A 121 0.87 19.87 -11.38
CA ASN A 121 1.53 19.56 -12.65
C ASN A 121 1.13 18.20 -13.25
N HIS A 122 0.25 17.45 -12.58
CA HIS A 122 -0.21 16.12 -12.99
C HIS A 122 0.93 15.13 -13.29
N GLN A 123 2.08 15.29 -12.64
CA GLN A 123 3.22 14.37 -12.76
C GLN A 123 3.31 13.46 -11.53
N PRO A 124 3.80 12.21 -11.70
CA PRO A 124 4.11 11.35 -10.57
C PRO A 124 5.17 12.03 -9.69
N ILE A 125 5.15 11.75 -8.38
CA ILE A 125 6.18 12.29 -7.48
C ILE A 125 7.58 11.72 -7.78
N GLY A 126 7.65 10.58 -8.49
CA GLY A 126 8.88 9.86 -8.83
C GLY A 126 9.68 9.50 -7.59
N HIS A 127 11.01 9.59 -7.68
CA HIS A 127 11.92 9.32 -6.54
C HIS A 127 12.26 10.58 -5.73
N SER A 128 11.37 11.57 -5.72
CA SER A 128 11.63 12.83 -5.03
C SER A 128 11.52 12.67 -3.51
N ARG A 129 12.67 12.54 -2.83
CA ARG A 129 12.76 12.49 -1.37
C ARG A 129 12.06 13.67 -0.68
N LYS A 130 12.12 14.86 -1.27
CA LYS A 130 11.43 16.05 -0.74
C LYS A 130 9.92 15.85 -0.73
N LYS A 131 9.32 15.48 -1.87
CA LYS A 131 7.88 15.23 -1.97
C LYS A 131 7.45 14.07 -1.06
N MET A 132 8.28 13.02 -0.95
CA MET A 132 7.99 11.90 -0.08
C MET A 132 7.95 12.29 1.41
N ARG A 133 8.84 13.19 1.86
CA ARG A 133 8.77 13.76 3.21
C ARG A 133 7.49 14.57 3.44
N GLU A 134 7.05 15.34 2.45
CA GLU A 134 5.78 16.08 2.52
C GLU A 134 4.58 15.14 2.63
N ILE A 135 4.57 14.05 1.86
CA ILE A 135 3.52 13.01 1.95
C ILE A 135 3.54 12.32 3.31
N SER A 136 4.73 11.92 3.81
CA SER A 136 4.86 11.35 5.14
C SER A 136 4.30 12.27 6.22
N LYS A 137 4.59 13.58 6.13
CA LYS A 137 4.01 14.58 7.03
C LYS A 137 2.47 14.61 6.95
N ILE A 138 1.89 14.62 5.75
CA ILE A 138 0.43 14.62 5.56
C ILE A 138 -0.21 13.40 6.24
N TYR A 139 0.36 12.21 6.03
CA TYR A 139 -0.13 10.98 6.64
C TYR A 139 -0.01 10.99 8.17
N LEU A 140 1.12 11.48 8.70
CA LEU A 140 1.33 11.62 10.14
C LEU A 140 0.36 12.63 10.77
N ASP A 141 0.18 13.79 10.15
CA ASP A 141 -0.75 14.81 10.62
C ASP A 141 -2.20 14.29 10.59
N TRP A 142 -2.58 13.56 9.53
CA TRP A 142 -3.87 12.85 9.48
C TRP A 142 -4.00 11.83 10.61
N TRP A 143 -2.97 11.02 10.86
CA TRP A 143 -2.99 10.00 11.91
C TRP A 143 -3.14 10.60 13.30
N LEU A 144 -2.45 11.69 13.62
CA LEU A 144 -2.53 12.35 14.93
C LEU A 144 -3.95 12.79 15.30
N VAL A 145 -4.76 13.18 14.32
CA VAL A 145 -6.17 13.57 14.50
C VAL A 145 -7.10 12.35 14.59
N ASN A 146 -6.70 11.21 14.03
CA ASN A 146 -7.57 10.06 13.78
C ASN A 146 -7.22 8.82 14.64
N LYS A 147 -6.06 8.79 15.29
CA LYS A 147 -5.53 7.63 16.01
C LYS A 147 -6.41 7.14 17.16
N ASP A 148 -7.32 7.96 17.68
CA ASP A 148 -8.23 7.55 18.77
C ASP A 148 -9.54 6.92 18.24
N LYS A 149 -9.87 7.09 16.95
CA LYS A 149 -11.04 6.49 16.31
C LYS A 149 -10.87 4.99 16.11
N SER A 150 -11.93 4.21 16.18
CA SER A 150 -11.89 2.79 15.85
C SER A 150 -11.59 2.56 14.36
N LEU A 151 -11.07 1.37 14.01
CA LEU A 151 -10.80 1.05 12.61
C LEU A 151 -12.06 1.08 11.73
N ILE A 152 -13.23 0.76 12.31
CA ILE A 152 -14.52 0.81 11.61
C ILE A 152 -14.87 2.26 11.26
N GLU A 153 -14.77 3.19 12.22
CA GLU A 153 -15.03 4.61 11.96
C GLU A 153 -14.06 5.20 10.93
N LEU A 154 -12.78 4.79 10.96
CA LEU A 154 -11.80 5.21 9.96
C LEU A 154 -12.17 4.74 8.55
N ARG A 155 -12.65 3.49 8.42
CA ARG A 155 -13.12 2.93 7.14
C ARG A 155 -14.35 3.65 6.61
N GLU A 156 -15.30 3.96 7.48
CA GLU A 156 -16.48 4.75 7.13
C GLU A 156 -16.14 6.18 6.68
N GLN A 157 -15.12 6.80 7.28
CA GLN A 157 -14.63 8.11 6.87
C GLN A 157 -13.92 8.03 5.52
N TRP A 158 -13.08 7.00 5.34
CA TRP A 158 -12.38 6.77 4.08
C TRP A 158 -13.34 6.56 2.91
N SER A 159 -14.43 5.79 3.11
CA SER A 159 -15.46 5.56 2.08
C SER A 159 -16.22 6.83 1.71
N LYS A 160 -16.34 7.79 2.65
CA LYS A 160 -16.90 9.13 2.44
C LYS A 160 -15.89 10.12 1.83
N GLY A 161 -14.67 9.69 1.50
CA GLY A 161 -13.64 10.53 0.88
C GLY A 161 -12.73 11.27 1.85
N PHE A 162 -12.82 11.00 3.16
CA PHE A 162 -11.89 11.53 4.17
C PHE A 162 -10.64 10.65 4.24
N ARG A 163 -9.74 10.81 3.28
CA ARG A 163 -8.50 10.04 3.14
C ARG A 163 -7.29 10.85 3.61
N PRO A 164 -6.14 10.22 3.89
CA PRO A 164 -4.92 10.93 4.28
C PRO A 164 -4.54 12.08 3.34
N LEU A 165 -4.63 11.87 2.02
CA LEU A 165 -4.28 12.89 1.01
C LEU A 165 -5.41 13.89 0.70
N THR A 166 -6.60 13.75 1.29
CA THR A 166 -7.73 14.65 1.03
C THR A 166 -7.38 16.09 1.40
N GLY A 167 -7.63 17.04 0.50
CA GLY A 167 -7.29 18.45 0.69
C GLY A 167 -5.80 18.81 0.47
N SER A 168 -4.92 17.83 0.24
CA SER A 168 -3.50 18.09 -0.06
C SER A 168 -3.24 18.39 -1.54
N GLU A 169 -2.01 18.79 -1.87
CA GLU A 169 -1.51 18.93 -3.25
C GLU A 169 -1.26 17.58 -3.95
N TYR A 170 -1.48 16.46 -3.26
CA TYR A 170 -1.20 15.12 -3.74
C TYR A 170 -2.48 14.30 -3.91
N TYR A 171 -2.44 13.31 -4.79
CA TYR A 171 -3.54 12.37 -4.99
C TYR A 171 -3.03 11.03 -5.52
N TRP A 172 -3.76 9.96 -5.24
CA TRP A 172 -3.51 8.65 -5.82
C TRP A 172 -4.13 8.55 -7.22
N ARG A 173 -3.45 7.83 -8.11
CA ARG A 173 -3.95 7.42 -9.42
C ARG A 173 -3.74 5.93 -9.63
#